data_AF-G0TWL0-F1
#
_entry.id   AF-G0TWL0-F1
#
_cell.length_a   1.000
_cell.length_b   1.000
_cell.length_c   1.000
_cell.angle_alpha   90.00
_cell.angle_beta   90.00
_cell.angle_gamma   90.00
#
_symmetry.space_group_name_H-M   'P 1'
#
loop_
_entity.id
_entity.type
_entity.pdbx_description
1 polymer ?
#
loop_
_entity_poly.entity_id
_entity_poly.type
_entity_poly.pdbx_seq_one_letter_code
_entity_poly.pdbx_strand_id
1 'polypeptide(L)'
;MFFLSFLMIFILIIFFIFFALVDYGQLFKKLVSVGLQRRFCCSASLARFQKSASIFIFFLLLVVAMISLQRFMYLPQLAVLLSLVFTVEATTGVSPALAHKPVSLWTVADVDHWMNYTVGYAEYSGYVRKHLIDGPTLLEMTPADFEEHFPIENSVHVIKLAAHVKLLKGICICDATISKVVDFWSYFQHHNFRVWVVGFTSVVFPRVSMLYTYFFDAELFELVVGITQSPSDVLTAAAAAGADKLPALRVVPFLHHALYLIFMLVAPDFFMAFQAMRMVPTNYFIMPCFVLHFVAQAFHECMVAILIFRGDAFPPGTNFFQKIWTLYSYAIIVPIATLVLYPFIAYSMQVVCFVALLAWLLLSSASVLISLFFRGPWVTEHSAAPRRA
;
A
#
# COMPACT_ATOMS: atom_id res chain seq x y z
N MET A 1 14.53 3.43 -12.76
CA MET A 1 13.19 2.97 -13.21
C MET A 1 13.25 1.72 -14.11
N PHE A 2 13.96 1.73 -15.24
CA PHE A 2 14.02 0.57 -16.17
C PHE A 2 14.46 -0.76 -15.54
N PHE A 3 15.43 -0.73 -14.62
CA PHE A 3 15.97 -1.95 -13.99
C PHE A 3 14.96 -2.68 -13.11
N LEU A 4 14.10 -1.96 -12.38
CA LEU A 4 13.10 -2.58 -11.49
C LEU A 4 11.93 -3.18 -12.28
N SER A 5 11.47 -2.50 -13.33
CA SER A 5 10.45 -3.05 -14.24
C SER A 5 10.96 -4.30 -14.95
N PHE A 6 12.23 -4.30 -15.36
CA PHE A 6 12.87 -5.48 -15.95
C PHE A 6 12.97 -6.63 -14.95
N LEU A 7 13.36 -6.36 -13.70
CA LEU A 7 13.42 -7.36 -12.63
C LEU A 7 12.05 -7.96 -12.31
N MET A 8 10.98 -7.16 -12.29
CA MET A 8 9.63 -7.66 -12.04
C MET A 8 9.10 -8.53 -13.19
N ILE A 9 9.35 -8.12 -14.43
CA ILE A 9 9.04 -8.92 -15.62
C ILE A 9 9.85 -10.21 -15.61
N PHE A 10 11.13 -10.16 -15.23
CA PHE A 10 12.00 -11.31 -15.13
C PHE A 10 11.53 -12.30 -14.05
N ILE A 11 11.10 -11.82 -12.87
CA ILE A 11 10.50 -12.66 -11.82
C ILE A 11 9.21 -13.31 -12.31
N LEU A 12 8.34 -12.56 -13.00
CA LEU A 12 7.11 -13.11 -13.58
C LEU A 12 7.38 -14.15 -14.67
N ILE A 13 8.41 -13.93 -15.50
CA ILE A 13 8.85 -14.87 -16.54
C ILE A 13 9.43 -16.13 -15.90
N ILE A 14 10.28 -16.01 -14.88
CA ILE A 14 10.80 -17.17 -14.14
C ILE A 14 9.65 -17.95 -13.52
N PHE A 15 8.66 -17.26 -12.94
CA PHE A 15 7.48 -17.90 -12.38
C PHE A 15 6.70 -18.65 -13.48
N PHE A 16 6.44 -18.03 -14.63
CA PHE A 16 5.76 -18.66 -15.76
C PHE A 16 6.51 -19.86 -16.35
N ILE A 17 7.83 -19.73 -16.56
CA ILE A 17 8.69 -20.82 -17.08
C ILE A 17 8.70 -21.99 -16.08
N PHE A 18 8.81 -21.70 -14.79
CA PHE A 18 8.76 -22.70 -13.75
C PHE A 18 7.43 -23.47 -13.74
N PHE A 19 6.30 -22.78 -13.89
CA PHE A 19 4.98 -23.42 -13.99
C PHE A 19 4.79 -24.22 -15.28
N ALA A 20 5.29 -23.74 -16.42
CA ALA A 20 5.27 -24.49 -17.67
C ALA A 20 6.08 -25.80 -17.56
N LEU A 21 7.24 -25.78 -16.89
CA LEU A 21 8.06 -26.96 -16.65
C LEU A 21 7.38 -27.98 -15.71
N VAL A 22 6.63 -27.52 -14.71
CA VAL A 22 5.85 -28.39 -13.81
C VAL A 22 4.73 -29.10 -14.57
N ASP A 23 4.02 -28.40 -15.45
CA ASP A 23 2.94 -28.98 -16.26
C ASP A 23 3.48 -30.00 -17.30
N TYR A 24 4.60 -29.68 -17.96
CA TYR A 24 5.27 -30.61 -18.86
C TYR A 24 5.82 -31.84 -18.13
N GLY A 25 6.32 -31.70 -16.90
CA GLY A 25 6.78 -32.83 -16.08
C GLY A 25 5.66 -33.79 -15.67
N GLN A 26 4.45 -33.26 -15.42
CA GLN A 26 3.26 -34.07 -15.16
C GLN A 26 2.73 -34.76 -16.42
N LEU A 27 2.74 -34.06 -17.56
CA LEU A 27 2.37 -34.64 -18.86
C LEU A 27 3.34 -35.76 -19.27
N PHE A 28 4.63 -35.57 -19.05
CA PHE A 28 5.68 -36.55 -19.33
C PHE A 28 5.55 -37.80 -18.44
N LYS A 29 5.30 -37.62 -17.13
CA LYS A 29 4.99 -38.75 -16.23
C LYS A 29 3.73 -39.51 -16.65
N LYS A 30 2.71 -38.80 -17.14
CA LYS A 30 1.47 -39.42 -17.63
C LYS A 30 1.71 -40.21 -18.91
N LEU A 31 2.45 -39.67 -19.87
CA LEU A 31 2.84 -40.35 -21.11
C LEU A 31 3.72 -41.59 -20.84
N VAL A 32 4.68 -41.49 -19.92
CA VAL A 32 5.53 -42.62 -19.52
C VAL A 32 4.73 -43.67 -18.75
N SER A 33 3.76 -43.28 -17.91
CA SER A 33 2.91 -44.22 -17.17
C SER A 33 1.86 -44.93 -18.05
N VAL A 34 1.32 -44.24 -19.08
CA VAL A 34 0.36 -44.83 -20.04
C VAL A 34 1.06 -45.79 -21.00
N GLY A 35 2.36 -45.58 -21.26
CA GLY A 35 3.20 -46.51 -22.01
C GLY A 35 3.56 -47.80 -21.26
N LEU A 36 3.48 -47.82 -19.92
CA LEU A 36 4.04 -48.93 -19.12
C LEU A 36 3.07 -49.73 -18.24
N GLN A 37 1.78 -49.38 -18.12
CA GLN A 37 0.89 -50.14 -17.22
C GLN A 37 -0.55 -50.26 -17.71
N ARG A 38 -0.77 -51.22 -18.61
CA ARG A 38 -2.00 -52.02 -18.59
C ARG A 38 -2.04 -52.78 -17.25
N ARG A 39 -3.14 -52.62 -16.52
CA ARG A 39 -3.51 -53.24 -15.23
C ARG A 39 -2.86 -52.58 -14.01
N PHE A 40 -3.60 -51.71 -13.32
CA PHE A 40 -4.05 -51.92 -11.94
C PHE A 40 -5.02 -50.81 -11.51
N CYS A 41 -6.00 -51.20 -10.68
CA CYS A 41 -7.06 -50.39 -10.11
C CYS A 41 -6.54 -49.11 -9.44
N CYS A 42 -6.87 -47.94 -9.97
CA CYS A 42 -6.47 -46.65 -9.41
C CYS A 42 -7.64 -45.64 -9.46
N SER A 43 -8.70 -45.91 -8.69
CA SER A 43 -9.89 -45.03 -8.62
C SER A 43 -9.79 -43.99 -7.48
N ALA A 44 -9.18 -44.33 -6.34
CA ALA A 44 -9.18 -43.47 -5.16
C ALA A 44 -8.10 -42.36 -5.13
N SER A 45 -6.99 -42.52 -5.85
CA SER A 45 -5.93 -41.50 -5.94
C SER A 45 -6.30 -40.39 -6.93
N LEU A 46 -7.00 -40.75 -8.01
CA LEU A 46 -7.47 -39.82 -9.05
C LEU A 46 -8.45 -38.79 -8.48
N ALA A 47 -9.38 -39.23 -7.62
CA ALA A 47 -10.38 -38.35 -7.00
C ALA A 47 -9.77 -37.32 -6.01
N ARG A 48 -8.70 -37.67 -5.29
CA ARG A 48 -7.97 -36.74 -4.40
C ARG A 48 -7.12 -35.73 -5.19
N PHE A 49 -6.58 -36.17 -6.32
CA PHE A 49 -5.84 -35.29 -7.25
C PHE A 49 -6.78 -34.29 -7.94
N GLN A 50 -7.95 -34.73 -8.37
CA GLN A 50 -8.95 -33.88 -9.03
C GLN A 50 -9.50 -32.78 -8.11
N LYS A 51 -9.74 -33.07 -6.82
CA LYS A 51 -10.15 -32.04 -5.84
C LYS A 51 -9.06 -30.98 -5.60
N SER A 52 -7.79 -31.38 -5.55
CA SER A 52 -6.67 -30.45 -5.32
C SER A 52 -6.40 -29.59 -6.55
N ALA A 53 -6.52 -30.17 -7.76
CA ALA A 53 -6.43 -29.44 -9.02
C ALA A 53 -7.58 -28.43 -9.18
N SER A 54 -8.80 -28.77 -8.77
CA SER A 54 -9.93 -27.83 -8.83
C SER A 54 -9.78 -26.62 -7.91
N ILE A 55 -9.23 -26.79 -6.70
CA ILE A 55 -8.95 -25.66 -5.79
C ILE A 55 -7.85 -24.76 -6.38
N PHE A 56 -6.83 -25.37 -7.00
CA PHE A 56 -5.74 -24.62 -7.64
C PHE A 56 -6.19 -23.88 -8.91
N ILE A 57 -6.98 -24.53 -9.78
CA ILE A 57 -7.59 -23.90 -10.96
C ILE A 57 -8.51 -22.76 -10.53
N PHE A 58 -9.24 -22.91 -9.42
CA PHE A 58 -10.06 -21.84 -8.87
C PHE A 58 -9.22 -20.62 -8.45
N PHE A 59 -8.10 -20.82 -7.76
CA PHE A 59 -7.17 -19.73 -7.39
C PHE A 59 -6.50 -19.09 -8.62
N LEU A 60 -6.09 -19.88 -9.62
CA LEU A 60 -5.50 -19.38 -10.85
C LEU A 60 -6.53 -18.57 -11.66
N LEU A 61 -7.77 -19.05 -11.77
CA LEU A 61 -8.86 -18.33 -12.40
C LEU A 61 -9.23 -17.06 -11.63
N LEU A 62 -9.14 -17.07 -10.29
CA LEU A 62 -9.33 -15.87 -9.47
C LEU A 62 -8.24 -14.82 -9.79
N VAL A 63 -6.97 -15.22 -9.83
CA VAL A 63 -5.85 -14.33 -10.16
C VAL A 63 -5.95 -13.80 -11.59
N VAL A 64 -6.24 -14.66 -12.57
CA VAL A 64 -6.43 -14.27 -13.98
C VAL A 64 -7.67 -13.38 -14.14
N ALA A 65 -8.75 -13.66 -13.42
CA ALA A 65 -9.94 -12.82 -13.41
C ALA A 65 -9.64 -11.46 -12.78
N MET A 66 -8.87 -11.39 -11.70
CA MET A 66 -8.46 -10.12 -11.09
C MET A 66 -7.56 -9.30 -12.04
N ILE A 67 -6.60 -9.93 -12.71
CA ILE A 67 -5.75 -9.29 -13.73
C ILE A 67 -6.58 -8.81 -14.93
N SER A 68 -7.58 -9.60 -15.35
CA SER A 68 -8.45 -9.26 -16.48
C SER A 68 -9.45 -8.16 -16.13
N LEU A 69 -10.01 -8.16 -14.91
CA LEU A 69 -10.85 -7.08 -14.37
C LEU A 69 -10.04 -5.78 -14.26
N GLN A 70 -8.77 -5.89 -13.86
CA GLN A 70 -7.81 -4.80 -13.82
C GLN A 70 -7.39 -4.32 -15.22
N ARG A 71 -7.49 -5.12 -16.27
CA ARG A 71 -7.32 -4.63 -17.65
C ARG A 71 -8.60 -3.96 -18.19
N PHE A 72 -9.76 -4.50 -17.85
CA PHE A 72 -11.05 -4.02 -18.34
C PHE A 72 -11.45 -2.67 -17.70
N MET A 73 -11.13 -2.45 -16.43
CA MET A 73 -11.40 -1.18 -15.74
C MET A 73 -10.47 -0.02 -16.15
N TYR A 74 -9.27 -0.32 -16.67
CA TYR A 74 -8.21 0.70 -16.86
C TYR A 74 -7.99 1.11 -18.31
N LEU A 75 -8.53 0.38 -19.30
CA LEU A 75 -8.49 0.79 -20.71
C LEU A 75 -9.13 2.18 -20.98
N PRO A 76 -10.26 2.58 -20.36
CA PRO A 76 -10.80 3.92 -20.55
C PRO A 76 -10.02 5.01 -19.78
N GLN A 77 -9.36 4.67 -18.67
CA GLN A 77 -8.60 5.63 -17.86
C GLN A 77 -7.20 5.93 -18.42
N LEU A 78 -6.55 4.95 -19.07
CA LEU A 78 -5.27 5.16 -19.76
C LEU A 78 -5.41 6.14 -20.95
N ALA A 79 -6.57 6.12 -21.62
CA ALA A 79 -6.90 7.08 -22.69
C ALA A 79 -7.09 8.51 -22.15
N VAL A 80 -7.64 8.65 -20.94
CA VAL A 80 -7.78 9.95 -20.24
C VAL A 80 -6.41 10.45 -19.71
N LEU A 81 -5.54 9.54 -19.27
CA LEU A 81 -4.19 9.91 -18.83
C LEU A 81 -3.30 10.35 -20.01
N LEU A 82 -3.43 9.71 -21.17
CA LEU A 82 -2.73 10.11 -22.39
C LEU A 82 -3.22 11.47 -22.92
N SER A 83 -4.50 11.82 -22.74
CA SER A 83 -4.99 13.16 -23.11
C SER A 83 -4.58 14.26 -22.11
N LEU A 84 -4.37 13.93 -20.83
CA LEU A 84 -3.85 14.86 -19.81
C LEU A 84 -2.34 15.12 -19.93
N VAL A 85 -1.54 14.12 -20.34
CA VAL A 85 -0.09 14.30 -20.51
C VAL A 85 0.26 15.26 -21.67
N PHE A 86 -0.62 15.44 -22.65
CA PHE A 86 -0.41 16.39 -23.75
C PHE A 86 -0.88 17.83 -23.47
N THR A 87 -1.34 18.15 -22.25
CA THR A 87 -1.86 19.51 -21.92
C THR A 87 -1.12 20.24 -20.80
N VAL A 88 -0.04 19.68 -20.23
CA VAL A 88 0.69 20.30 -19.11
C VAL A 88 2.10 20.74 -19.54
N GLU A 89 2.15 21.72 -20.44
CA GLU A 89 3.30 22.62 -20.61
C GLU A 89 2.85 24.06 -20.38
N ALA A 90 2.36 24.36 -19.16
CA ALA A 90 2.27 25.73 -18.64
C ALA A 90 1.83 25.70 -17.16
N THR A 91 2.75 25.60 -16.21
CA THR A 91 2.54 26.11 -14.83
C THR A 91 3.89 26.40 -14.17
N THR A 92 4.31 27.67 -14.25
CA THR A 92 4.37 28.65 -13.13
C THR A 92 5.44 28.33 -12.08
N GLY A 93 6.59 29.00 -12.24
CA GLY A 93 7.70 29.00 -11.31
C GLY A 93 7.36 29.77 -10.03
N VAL A 94 7.01 29.04 -8.98
CA VAL A 94 7.19 29.54 -7.61
C VAL A 94 8.64 29.31 -7.25
N SER A 95 9.38 30.38 -6.91
CA SER A 95 10.76 30.26 -6.43
C SER A 95 10.78 29.37 -5.18
N PRO A 96 11.65 28.34 -5.11
CA PRO A 96 11.65 27.34 -4.02
C PRO A 96 11.86 27.95 -2.62
N ALA A 97 12.35 29.19 -2.54
CA ALA A 97 12.57 29.91 -1.29
C ALA A 97 11.27 30.35 -0.58
N LEU A 98 10.20 30.66 -1.31
CA LEU A 98 8.92 31.10 -0.73
C LEU A 98 8.03 29.94 -0.29
N ALA A 99 8.18 28.76 -0.89
CA ALA A 99 7.31 27.60 -0.64
C ALA A 99 7.38 27.06 0.80
N HIS A 100 8.49 27.31 1.52
CA HIS A 100 8.70 26.80 2.87
C HIS A 100 8.66 27.88 3.96
N LYS A 101 8.47 29.16 3.57
CA LYS A 101 8.48 30.28 4.51
C LYS A 101 7.04 30.65 4.89
N PRO A 102 6.66 30.62 6.17
CA PRO A 102 5.30 30.98 6.59
C PRO A 102 5.02 32.46 6.24
N VAL A 103 3.79 32.74 5.79
CA VAL A 103 3.39 34.06 5.29
C VAL A 103 3.55 35.14 6.36
N SER A 104 3.37 34.83 7.64
CA SER A 104 3.60 35.77 8.75
C SER A 104 5.05 36.28 8.86
N LEU A 105 6.02 35.63 8.22
CA LEU A 105 7.42 36.04 8.18
C LEU A 105 7.83 36.68 6.84
N TRP A 106 6.89 36.84 5.92
CA TRP A 106 7.17 37.43 4.61
C TRP A 106 7.52 38.91 4.76
N THR A 107 8.63 39.28 4.16
CA THR A 107 9.05 40.68 4.02
C THR A 107 8.32 41.33 2.84
N VAL A 108 8.42 42.65 2.70
CA VAL A 108 7.88 43.38 1.54
C VAL A 108 8.41 42.82 0.21
N ALA A 109 9.68 42.38 0.17
CA ALA A 109 10.28 41.76 -1.02
C ALA A 109 9.67 40.38 -1.34
N ASP A 110 9.31 39.62 -0.32
CA ASP A 110 8.65 38.31 -0.48
C ASP A 110 7.23 38.50 -1.05
N VAL A 111 6.48 39.48 -0.54
CA VAL A 111 5.13 39.82 -1.04
C VAL A 111 5.17 40.35 -2.48
N ASP A 112 6.15 41.20 -2.79
CA ASP A 112 6.40 41.70 -4.14
C ASP A 112 6.67 40.54 -5.12
N HIS A 113 7.56 39.62 -4.74
CA HIS A 113 7.84 38.42 -5.55
C HIS A 113 6.58 37.56 -5.73
N TRP A 114 5.80 37.34 -4.67
CA TRP A 114 4.54 36.60 -4.76
C TRP A 114 3.54 37.27 -5.71
N MET A 115 3.40 38.59 -5.64
CA MET A 115 2.51 39.36 -6.51
C MET A 115 2.92 39.21 -7.98
N ASN A 116 4.23 39.31 -8.27
CA ASN A 116 4.78 39.21 -9.62
C ASN A 116 4.63 37.82 -10.23
N TYR A 117 5.01 36.77 -9.48
CA TYR A 117 5.23 35.44 -10.05
C TYR A 117 4.15 34.42 -9.69
N THR A 118 3.42 34.60 -8.58
CA THR A 118 2.33 33.69 -8.17
C THR A 118 0.97 34.23 -8.57
N VAL A 119 0.69 35.51 -8.27
CA VAL A 119 -0.58 36.12 -8.68
C VAL A 119 -0.54 36.52 -10.16
N GLY A 120 0.62 36.95 -10.65
CA GLY A 120 0.83 37.37 -12.04
C GLY A 120 0.39 38.80 -12.30
N TYR A 121 0.42 39.68 -11.29
CA TYR A 121 0.07 41.10 -11.41
C TYR A 121 1.28 41.98 -11.08
N ALA A 122 2.26 41.96 -11.98
CA ALA A 122 3.51 42.68 -11.77
C ALA A 122 3.33 44.21 -11.74
N GLU A 123 2.28 44.73 -12.38
CA GLU A 123 1.88 46.12 -12.35
C GLU A 123 1.56 46.64 -10.93
N TYR A 124 1.19 45.75 -10.01
CA TYR A 124 0.84 46.10 -8.63
C TYR A 124 2.02 46.01 -7.65
N SER A 125 3.17 45.47 -8.08
CA SER A 125 4.40 45.39 -7.27
C SER A 125 4.87 46.73 -6.72
N GLY A 126 4.76 47.78 -7.53
CA GLY A 126 5.14 49.14 -7.13
C GLY A 126 4.35 49.62 -5.92
N TYR A 127 3.07 49.25 -5.85
CA TYR A 127 2.17 49.62 -4.76
C TYR A 127 2.44 48.79 -3.49
N VAL A 128 2.78 47.50 -3.64
CA VAL A 128 3.27 46.67 -2.52
C VAL A 128 4.48 47.32 -1.85
N ARG A 129 5.47 47.75 -2.64
CA ARG A 129 6.67 48.43 -2.11
C ARG A 129 6.35 49.81 -1.54
N LYS A 130 5.50 50.59 -2.21
CA LYS A 130 5.11 51.94 -1.79
C LYS A 130 4.36 51.95 -0.45
N HIS A 131 3.47 50.98 -0.24
CA HIS A 131 2.66 50.85 0.97
C HIS A 131 3.28 49.94 2.03
N LEU A 132 4.51 49.46 1.79
CA LEU A 132 5.27 48.58 2.70
C LEU A 132 4.46 47.35 3.12
N ILE A 133 3.74 46.75 2.18
CA ILE A 133 2.87 45.60 2.46
C ILE A 133 3.77 44.37 2.69
N ASP A 134 3.88 43.97 3.94
CA ASP A 134 4.55 42.74 4.36
C ASP A 134 3.53 41.60 4.55
N GLY A 135 4.01 40.42 4.93
CA GLY A 135 3.19 39.23 5.11
C GLY A 135 2.02 39.41 6.08
N PRO A 136 2.24 39.88 7.32
CA PRO A 136 1.18 40.19 8.27
C PRO A 136 0.15 41.18 7.72
N THR A 137 0.60 42.30 7.14
CA THR A 137 -0.30 43.31 6.56
C THR A 137 -1.16 42.70 5.46
N LEU A 138 -0.55 41.93 4.54
CA LEU A 138 -1.27 41.24 3.47
C LEU A 138 -2.35 40.28 3.99
N LEU A 139 -2.09 39.62 5.13
CA LEU A 139 -3.05 38.73 5.78
C LEU A 139 -4.19 39.46 6.50
N GLU A 140 -4.10 40.76 6.72
CA GLU A 140 -5.19 41.55 7.32
C GLU A 140 -6.02 42.28 6.27
N MET A 141 -5.46 42.50 5.07
CA MET A 141 -6.15 43.18 3.98
C MET A 141 -7.47 42.51 3.57
N THR A 142 -8.45 43.36 3.34
CA THR A 142 -9.79 43.09 2.82
C THR A 142 -9.88 43.50 1.35
N PRO A 143 -10.92 43.06 0.61
CA PRO A 143 -11.14 43.51 -0.78
C PRO A 143 -11.20 45.04 -0.93
N ALA A 144 -11.77 45.75 0.05
CA ALA A 144 -11.87 47.21 0.03
C ALA A 144 -10.49 47.87 0.12
N ASP A 145 -9.57 47.30 0.90
CA ASP A 145 -8.21 47.83 1.02
C ASP A 145 -7.44 47.74 -0.30
N PHE A 146 -7.70 46.71 -1.12
CA PHE A 146 -7.13 46.62 -2.45
C PHE A 146 -7.69 47.68 -3.40
N GLU A 147 -8.98 47.95 -3.35
CA GLU A 147 -9.60 48.99 -4.18
C GLU A 147 -9.14 50.41 -3.80
N GLU A 148 -8.88 50.65 -2.51
CA GLU A 148 -8.44 51.96 -2.03
C GLU A 148 -6.95 52.23 -2.31
N HIS A 149 -6.08 51.23 -2.14
CA HIS A 149 -4.63 51.43 -2.16
C HIS A 149 -3.97 51.05 -3.48
N PHE A 150 -4.67 50.33 -4.36
CA PHE A 150 -4.18 49.94 -5.67
C PHE A 150 -5.04 50.57 -6.77
N PRO A 151 -4.44 50.98 -7.90
CA PRO A 151 -5.18 51.56 -9.03
C PRO A 151 -5.89 50.44 -9.83
N ILE A 152 -6.84 49.75 -9.19
CA ILE A 152 -7.53 48.61 -9.80
C ILE A 152 -8.76 49.13 -10.57
N GLU A 153 -8.66 49.19 -11.89
CA GLU A 153 -9.79 49.57 -12.75
C GLU A 153 -10.77 48.40 -12.98
N ASN A 154 -10.28 47.16 -12.88
CA ASN A 154 -11.06 45.96 -13.13
C ASN A 154 -11.35 45.21 -11.82
N SER A 155 -12.61 45.15 -11.41
CA SER A 155 -13.04 44.44 -10.19
C SER A 155 -12.67 42.95 -10.17
N VAL A 156 -12.45 42.33 -11.34
CA VAL A 156 -11.94 40.95 -11.43
C VAL A 156 -10.55 40.80 -10.81
N HIS A 157 -9.71 41.84 -10.86
CA HIS A 157 -8.38 41.81 -10.25
C HIS A 157 -8.49 41.79 -8.72
N VAL A 158 -9.43 42.53 -8.14
CA VAL A 158 -9.74 42.50 -6.70
C VAL A 158 -10.20 41.11 -6.28
N ILE A 159 -11.10 40.49 -7.06
CA ILE A 159 -11.59 39.14 -6.79
C ILE A 159 -10.43 38.13 -6.80
N LYS A 160 -9.55 38.21 -7.80
CA LYS A 160 -8.39 37.30 -7.90
C LYS A 160 -7.41 37.52 -6.74
N LEU A 161 -7.08 38.78 -6.41
CA LEU A 161 -6.21 39.11 -5.27
C LEU A 161 -6.78 38.59 -3.96
N ALA A 162 -8.07 38.87 -3.69
CA ALA A 162 -8.76 38.39 -2.51
C ALA A 162 -8.79 36.84 -2.45
N ALA A 163 -8.96 36.16 -3.59
CA ALA A 163 -8.92 34.70 -3.65
C ALA A 163 -7.51 34.16 -3.32
N HIS A 164 -6.46 34.72 -3.90
CA HIS A 164 -5.09 34.32 -3.59
C HIS A 164 -4.68 34.63 -2.15
N VAL A 165 -5.16 35.75 -1.58
CA VAL A 165 -4.98 36.07 -0.16
C VAL A 165 -5.74 35.08 0.74
N LYS A 166 -6.96 34.67 0.36
CA LYS A 166 -7.67 33.58 1.05
C LYS A 166 -6.87 32.27 1.02
N LEU A 167 -6.22 31.94 -0.10
CA LEU A 167 -5.31 30.79 -0.18
C LEU A 167 -4.12 30.93 0.80
N LEU A 168 -3.53 32.12 0.90
CA LEU A 168 -2.44 32.39 1.86
C LEU A 168 -2.88 32.29 3.33
N LYS A 169 -4.11 32.74 3.63
CA LYS A 169 -4.71 32.60 4.98
C LYS A 169 -5.08 31.15 5.31
N GLY A 170 -4.94 30.22 4.36
CA GLY A 170 -5.50 28.87 4.49
C GLY A 170 -7.03 28.83 4.40
N ILE A 171 -7.70 29.95 4.12
CA ILE A 171 -9.16 30.07 3.93
C ILE A 171 -9.52 29.71 2.47
N CYS A 172 -8.85 28.71 1.90
CA CYS A 172 -9.45 27.97 0.80
C CYS A 172 -10.71 27.28 1.36
N ILE A 173 -11.72 27.03 0.53
CA ILE A 173 -12.69 25.92 0.71
C ILE A 173 -11.92 24.59 0.50
N CYS A 174 -10.83 24.46 1.25
CA CYS A 174 -9.93 23.33 1.44
C CYS A 174 -9.71 23.28 2.96
N ASP A 175 -10.81 23.26 3.72
CA ASP A 175 -10.93 23.05 5.16
C ASP A 175 -9.61 23.07 5.97
N ALA A 176 -9.13 24.27 6.29
CA ALA A 176 -7.99 24.48 7.18
C ALA A 176 -8.42 24.74 8.63
N THR A 177 -9.56 24.23 9.07
CA THR A 177 -9.79 24.03 10.51
C THR A 177 -9.15 22.71 10.92
N ILE A 178 -7.84 22.78 11.14
CA ILE A 178 -6.96 21.67 11.58
C ILE A 178 -6.83 20.65 10.46
N SER A 179 -5.59 20.28 10.10
CA SER A 179 -5.31 19.13 9.24
C SER A 179 -5.79 17.85 9.97
N LYS A 180 -7.10 17.65 10.06
CA LYS A 180 -7.69 16.38 10.41
C LYS A 180 -7.25 15.51 9.25
N VAL A 181 -6.38 14.55 9.52
CA VAL A 181 -5.80 13.68 8.50
C VAL A 181 -6.93 13.03 7.70
N VAL A 182 -7.25 13.59 6.54
CA VAL A 182 -8.44 13.21 5.74
C VAL A 182 -8.13 11.97 4.90
N ASP A 183 -6.86 11.61 4.73
CA ASP A 183 -6.45 10.46 3.93
C ASP A 183 -5.14 9.84 4.43
N PHE A 184 -4.85 8.64 3.93
CA PHE A 184 -3.69 7.85 4.32
C PHE A 184 -2.37 8.58 3.98
N TRP A 185 -2.33 9.36 2.90
CA TRP A 185 -1.10 10.04 2.47
C TRP A 185 -0.79 11.27 3.30
N SER A 186 -1.81 12.04 3.71
CA SER A 186 -1.61 13.14 4.66
C SER A 186 -1.13 12.60 6.02
N TYR A 187 -1.61 11.43 6.44
CA TYR A 187 -1.12 10.74 7.65
C TYR A 187 0.38 10.46 7.54
N PHE A 188 0.78 9.91 6.39
CA PHE A 188 2.17 9.56 6.09
C PHE A 188 3.06 10.79 6.20
N GLN A 189 2.65 11.89 5.56
CA GLN A 189 3.44 13.13 5.55
C GLN A 189 3.64 13.71 6.97
N HIS A 190 2.63 13.65 7.83
CA HIS A 190 2.70 14.19 9.19
C HIS A 190 3.42 13.25 10.17
N HIS A 191 3.31 11.94 9.96
CA HIS A 191 3.80 10.92 10.89
C HIS A 191 4.83 9.96 10.25
N ASN A 192 5.75 10.50 9.44
CA ASN A 192 6.74 9.74 8.67
C ASN A 192 7.45 8.62 9.46
N PHE A 193 7.94 8.91 10.67
CA PHE A 193 8.64 7.92 11.50
C PHE A 193 7.71 6.79 11.96
N ARG A 194 6.54 7.15 12.49
CA ARG A 194 5.57 6.16 13.00
C ARG A 194 5.08 5.27 11.87
N VAL A 195 4.78 5.86 10.73
CA VAL A 195 4.35 5.15 9.53
C VAL A 195 5.43 4.20 9.02
N TRP A 196 6.69 4.60 9.07
CA TRP A 196 7.77 3.70 8.67
C TRP A 196 7.87 2.50 9.60
N VAL A 197 7.82 2.72 10.91
CA VAL A 197 7.85 1.64 11.92
C VAL A 197 6.63 0.72 11.79
N VAL A 198 5.42 1.29 11.74
CA VAL A 198 4.18 0.52 11.64
C VAL A 198 4.06 -0.16 10.27
N GLY A 199 4.43 0.53 9.20
CA GLY A 199 4.44 0.01 7.83
C GLY A 199 5.41 -1.17 7.70
N PHE A 200 6.65 -1.02 8.15
CA PHE A 200 7.61 -2.13 8.15
C PHE A 200 7.15 -3.28 9.05
N THR A 201 6.65 -2.97 10.25
CA THR A 201 6.09 -3.98 11.15
C THR A 201 4.89 -4.68 10.51
N SER A 202 4.09 -3.98 9.71
CA SER A 202 2.96 -4.57 9.00
C SER A 202 3.41 -5.61 7.99
N VAL A 203 4.49 -5.34 7.26
CA VAL A 203 5.06 -6.26 6.27
C VAL A 203 5.50 -7.56 6.91
N VAL A 204 6.17 -7.50 8.05
CA VAL A 204 6.81 -8.69 8.62
C VAL A 204 5.92 -9.34 9.69
N PHE A 205 5.21 -8.53 10.48
CA PHE A 205 4.38 -8.91 11.63
C PHE A 205 3.02 -8.19 11.60
N PRO A 206 2.15 -8.52 10.64
CA PRO A 206 0.87 -7.82 10.47
C PRO A 206 0.01 -7.87 11.72
N ARG A 207 0.03 -8.96 12.50
CA ARG A 207 -0.69 -9.05 13.79
C ARG A 207 -0.21 -8.02 14.81
N VAL A 208 1.10 -7.83 14.94
CA VAL A 208 1.69 -6.88 15.89
C VAL A 208 1.38 -5.45 15.46
N SER A 209 1.49 -5.17 14.16
CA SER A 209 1.10 -3.88 13.60
C SER A 209 -0.38 -3.57 13.85
N MET A 210 -1.28 -4.53 13.62
CA MET A 210 -2.70 -4.35 13.87
C MET A 210 -2.99 -4.10 15.35
N LEU A 211 -2.39 -4.87 16.25
CA LEU A 211 -2.52 -4.63 17.70
C LEU A 211 -1.99 -3.24 18.09
N TYR A 212 -0.85 -2.84 17.55
CA TYR A 212 -0.29 -1.51 17.79
C TYR A 212 -1.26 -0.42 17.33
N THR A 213 -1.76 -0.54 16.09
CA THR A 213 -2.70 0.41 15.51
C THR A 213 -3.99 0.51 16.34
N TYR A 214 -4.51 -0.63 16.80
CA TYR A 214 -5.71 -0.67 17.64
C TYR A 214 -5.54 0.01 19.00
N PHE A 215 -4.43 -0.23 19.70
CA PHE A 215 -4.24 0.26 21.07
C PHE A 215 -3.60 1.64 21.16
N PHE A 216 -2.75 2.02 20.19
CA PHE A 216 -1.88 3.18 20.32
C PHE A 216 -2.04 4.20 19.19
N ASP A 217 -2.82 3.91 18.15
CA ASP A 217 -2.95 4.78 16.98
C ASP A 217 -4.39 4.87 16.47
N ALA A 218 -5.22 5.56 17.24
CA ALA A 218 -6.65 5.73 16.92
C ALA A 218 -6.87 6.39 15.55
N GLU A 219 -6.01 7.33 15.15
CA GLU A 219 -6.10 7.99 13.84
C GLU A 219 -5.82 7.00 12.70
N LEU A 220 -4.72 6.25 12.77
CA LEU A 220 -4.44 5.22 11.78
C LEU A 220 -5.49 4.10 11.78
N PHE A 221 -6.02 3.75 12.95
CA PHE A 221 -7.10 2.78 13.07
C PHE A 221 -8.36 3.25 12.32
N GLU A 222 -8.80 4.48 12.54
CA GLU A 222 -9.92 5.08 11.81
C GLU A 222 -9.62 5.20 10.31
N LEU A 223 -8.37 5.42 9.92
CA LEU A 223 -7.95 5.44 8.52
C LEU A 223 -8.04 4.07 7.85
N VAL A 224 -7.65 3.01 8.55
CA VAL A 224 -7.63 1.63 8.07
C VAL A 224 -9.04 1.02 8.05
N VAL A 225 -9.81 1.22 9.13
CA VAL A 225 -11.13 0.57 9.33
C VAL A 225 -12.28 1.43 8.83
N GLY A 226 -12.10 2.76 8.80
CA GLY A 226 -13.12 3.69 8.33
C GLY A 226 -13.53 3.46 6.88
N ILE A 227 -14.79 3.77 6.59
CA ILE A 227 -15.27 3.87 5.22
C ILE A 227 -14.62 5.12 4.61
N THR A 228 -13.76 4.91 3.62
CA THR A 228 -13.39 5.98 2.69
C THR A 228 -14.64 6.26 1.87
N GLN A 229 -15.44 7.24 2.27
CA GLN A 229 -16.46 7.79 1.38
C GLN A 229 -15.74 8.25 0.11
N SER A 230 -16.33 8.03 -1.06
CA SER A 230 -15.71 8.52 -2.28
C SER A 230 -15.56 10.04 -2.16
N PRO A 231 -14.46 10.64 -2.65
CA PRO A 231 -14.30 12.09 -2.57
C PRO A 231 -15.52 12.83 -3.14
N SER A 232 -16.14 12.27 -4.20
CA SER A 232 -17.39 12.75 -4.77
C SER A 232 -18.56 12.73 -3.79
N ASP A 233 -18.75 11.67 -3.01
CA ASP A 233 -19.85 11.55 -2.04
C ASP A 233 -19.67 12.50 -0.85
N VAL A 234 -18.42 12.70 -0.42
CA VAL A 234 -18.08 13.70 0.60
C VAL A 234 -18.39 15.10 0.08
N LEU A 235 -18.03 15.38 -1.18
CA LEU A 235 -18.27 16.66 -1.85
C LEU A 235 -19.78 16.94 -2.03
N THR A 236 -20.59 15.95 -2.44
CA THR A 236 -22.05 16.12 -2.52
C THR A 236 -22.69 16.28 -1.15
N ALA A 237 -22.24 15.52 -0.14
CA ALA A 237 -22.75 15.64 1.22
C ALA A 237 -22.39 17.01 1.87
N ALA A 238 -21.18 17.49 1.64
CA ALA A 238 -20.73 18.81 2.10
C ALA A 238 -21.45 19.94 1.36
N ALA A 239 -21.63 19.84 0.04
CA ALA A 239 -22.38 20.80 -0.75
C ALA A 239 -23.87 20.87 -0.34
N ALA A 240 -24.46 19.73 0.04
CA ALA A 240 -25.86 19.65 0.45
C ALA A 240 -26.13 20.23 1.86
N ALA A 241 -25.13 20.29 2.72
CA ALA A 241 -25.32 20.62 4.14
C ALA A 241 -24.86 22.03 4.54
N GLY A 242 -24.34 22.81 3.60
CA GLY A 242 -23.84 24.17 3.85
C GLY A 242 -22.43 24.17 4.45
N ALA A 243 -21.60 25.10 3.97
CA ALA A 243 -20.14 25.12 4.16
C ALA A 243 -19.65 25.16 5.63
N ASP A 244 -20.52 25.46 6.59
CA ASP A 244 -20.12 25.73 7.98
C ASP A 244 -20.31 24.54 8.95
N LYS A 245 -20.87 23.40 8.51
CA LYS A 245 -21.39 22.37 9.46
C LYS A 245 -21.14 20.89 9.13
N LEU A 246 -20.09 20.52 8.42
CA LEU A 246 -19.65 19.12 8.46
C LEU A 246 -18.20 18.95 8.87
N PRO A 247 -17.94 18.61 10.14
CA PRO A 247 -16.85 17.69 10.37
C PRO A 247 -17.16 16.42 9.55
N ALA A 248 -16.31 16.09 8.59
CA ALA A 248 -16.30 14.78 7.96
C ALA A 248 -16.11 13.73 9.08
N LEU A 249 -17.22 13.26 9.63
CA LEU A 249 -17.25 12.25 10.67
C LEU A 249 -17.12 10.92 9.93
N ARG A 250 -15.89 10.41 9.88
CA ARG A 250 -15.64 9.02 9.52
C ARG A 250 -16.29 8.14 10.59
N VAL A 251 -17.50 7.67 10.31
CA VAL A 251 -18.14 6.68 11.18
C VAL A 251 -17.59 5.32 10.81
N VAL A 252 -16.93 4.66 11.77
CA VAL A 252 -16.49 3.27 11.62
C VAL A 252 -17.68 2.36 11.93
N PRO A 253 -18.24 1.63 10.95
CA PRO A 253 -19.33 0.71 11.23
C PRO A 253 -18.86 -0.39 12.19
N PHE A 254 -19.72 -0.77 13.13
CA PHE A 254 -19.43 -1.86 14.07
C PHE A 254 -18.97 -3.14 13.35
N LEU A 255 -19.55 -3.45 12.19
CA LEU A 255 -19.16 -4.61 11.38
C LEU A 255 -17.69 -4.55 10.94
N HIS A 256 -17.19 -3.38 10.52
CA HIS A 256 -15.79 -3.24 10.10
C HIS A 256 -14.84 -3.36 11.29
N HIS A 257 -15.25 -2.82 12.44
CA HIS A 257 -14.52 -2.99 13.70
C HIS A 257 -14.45 -4.47 14.11
N ALA A 258 -15.57 -5.18 14.06
CA ALA A 258 -15.63 -6.61 14.35
C ALA A 258 -14.77 -7.43 13.38
N LEU A 259 -14.85 -7.13 12.08
CA LEU A 259 -14.01 -7.78 11.06
C LEU A 259 -12.53 -7.52 11.33
N TYR A 260 -12.14 -6.29 11.67
CA TYR A 260 -10.76 -5.97 12.04
C TYR A 260 -10.26 -6.87 13.18
N LEU A 261 -11.04 -7.00 14.25
CA LEU A 261 -10.68 -7.83 15.41
C LEU A 261 -10.62 -9.33 15.07
N ILE A 262 -11.58 -9.82 14.26
CA ILE A 262 -11.58 -11.22 13.79
C ILE A 262 -10.35 -11.50 12.94
N PHE A 263 -10.05 -10.64 11.97
CA PHE A 263 -8.90 -10.80 11.10
C PHE A 263 -7.58 -10.64 11.85
N MET A 264 -7.48 -9.70 12.80
CA MET A 264 -6.32 -9.55 13.67
C MET A 264 -5.96 -10.88 14.37
N LEU A 265 -6.98 -11.61 14.82
CA LEU A 265 -6.80 -12.88 15.52
C LEU A 265 -6.52 -14.03 14.55
N VAL A 266 -7.36 -14.19 13.53
CA VAL A 266 -7.40 -15.40 12.68
C VAL A 266 -6.46 -15.31 11.48
N ALA A 267 -6.42 -14.16 10.80
CA ALA A 267 -5.89 -14.03 9.44
C ALA A 267 -5.38 -12.60 9.14
N PRO A 268 -4.38 -12.09 9.89
CA PRO A 268 -3.96 -10.69 9.81
C PRO A 268 -3.39 -10.34 8.43
N ASP A 269 -2.68 -11.27 7.78
CA ASP A 269 -2.13 -11.10 6.44
C ASP A 269 -3.21 -10.86 5.38
N PHE A 270 -4.33 -11.58 5.44
CA PHE A 270 -5.43 -11.38 4.49
C PHE A 270 -6.06 -10.00 4.64
N PHE A 271 -6.17 -9.49 5.87
CA PHE A 271 -6.65 -8.14 6.10
C PHE A 271 -5.68 -7.09 5.56
N MET A 272 -4.37 -7.26 5.79
CA MET A 272 -3.37 -6.36 5.23
C MET A 272 -3.33 -6.42 3.70
N ALA A 273 -3.51 -7.61 3.10
CA ALA A 273 -3.66 -7.75 1.65
C ALA A 273 -4.87 -6.99 1.12
N PHE A 274 -6.01 -7.08 1.82
CA PHE A 274 -7.22 -6.32 1.49
C PHE A 274 -6.98 -4.81 1.57
N GLN A 275 -6.30 -4.33 2.61
CA GLN A 275 -5.98 -2.90 2.76
C GLN A 275 -5.00 -2.42 1.68
N ALA A 276 -3.95 -3.19 1.40
CA ALA A 276 -3.03 -2.89 0.30
C ALA A 276 -3.75 -2.84 -1.05
N MET A 277 -4.71 -3.76 -1.27
CA MET A 277 -5.53 -3.79 -2.48
C MET A 277 -6.38 -2.52 -2.65
N ARG A 278 -6.98 -2.01 -1.56
CA ARG A 278 -7.72 -0.73 -1.58
C ARG A 278 -6.82 0.46 -1.95
N MET A 279 -5.52 0.37 -1.69
CA MET A 279 -4.56 1.43 -2.01
C MET A 279 -3.94 1.30 -3.41
N VAL A 280 -4.19 0.21 -4.14
CA VAL A 280 -3.69 0.00 -5.51
C VAL A 280 -4.01 1.17 -6.45
N PRO A 281 -5.23 1.75 -6.47
CA PRO A 281 -5.52 2.90 -7.33
C PRO A 281 -4.63 4.13 -7.04
N THR A 282 -4.18 4.30 -5.80
CA THR A 282 -3.34 5.43 -5.39
C THR A 282 -1.85 5.20 -5.65
N ASN A 283 -1.39 3.94 -5.57
CA ASN A 283 0.00 3.57 -5.83
C ASN A 283 0.08 2.20 -6.50
N TYR A 284 -0.18 2.20 -7.80
CA TYR A 284 -0.30 1.00 -8.64
C TYR A 284 1.03 0.24 -8.82
N PHE A 285 2.16 0.84 -8.46
CA PHE A 285 3.47 0.20 -8.59
C PHE A 285 3.83 -0.61 -7.35
N ILE A 286 3.74 0.02 -6.17
CA ILE A 286 4.22 -0.58 -4.92
C ILE A 286 3.13 -1.47 -4.29
N MET A 287 1.87 -1.04 -4.31
CA MET A 287 0.80 -1.74 -3.58
C MET A 287 0.52 -3.16 -4.10
N PRO A 288 0.56 -3.47 -5.41
CA PRO A 288 0.44 -4.86 -5.86
C PRO A 288 1.53 -5.77 -5.32
N CYS A 289 2.76 -5.27 -5.13
CA CYS A 289 3.84 -6.04 -4.51
C CYS A 289 3.50 -6.38 -3.06
N PHE A 290 2.92 -5.44 -2.31
CA PHE A 290 2.43 -5.70 -0.95
C PHE A 290 1.26 -6.67 -0.92
N VAL A 291 0.31 -6.58 -1.86
CA VAL A 291 -0.79 -7.56 -1.97
C VAL A 291 -0.22 -8.97 -2.17
N LEU A 292 0.70 -9.14 -3.12
CA LEU A 292 1.34 -10.44 -3.38
C LEU A 292 2.12 -10.94 -2.18
N HIS A 293 2.87 -10.06 -1.51
CA HIS A 293 3.60 -10.38 -0.28
C HIS A 293 2.67 -10.93 0.81
N PHE A 294 1.61 -10.19 1.14
CA PHE A 294 0.68 -10.60 2.19
C PHE A 294 -0.10 -11.87 1.84
N VAL A 295 -0.50 -12.06 0.59
CA VAL A 295 -1.16 -13.30 0.16
C VAL A 295 -0.19 -14.49 0.25
N ALA A 296 1.07 -14.31 -0.16
CA ALA A 296 2.10 -15.35 -0.04
C ALA A 296 2.39 -15.68 1.43
N GLN A 297 2.45 -14.67 2.30
CA GLN A 297 2.64 -14.85 3.73
C GLN A 297 1.46 -15.59 4.37
N ALA A 298 0.22 -15.20 4.07
CA ALA A 298 -0.98 -15.91 4.51
C ALA A 298 -0.98 -17.38 4.07
N PHE A 299 -0.60 -17.64 2.82
CA PHE A 299 -0.46 -18.99 2.30
C PHE A 299 0.61 -19.78 3.05
N HIS A 300 1.76 -19.16 3.34
CA HIS A 300 2.83 -19.77 4.12
C HIS A 300 2.36 -20.14 5.53
N GLU A 301 1.66 -19.23 6.24
CA GLU A 301 1.11 -19.51 7.57
C GLU A 301 0.13 -20.69 7.55
N CYS A 302 -0.80 -20.71 6.59
CA CYS A 302 -1.73 -21.82 6.40
C CYS A 302 -0.99 -23.14 6.17
N MET A 303 0.07 -23.12 5.35
CA MET A 303 0.87 -24.29 5.06
C MET A 303 1.61 -24.81 6.29
N VAL A 304 2.22 -23.92 7.07
CA VAL A 304 2.87 -24.26 8.33
C VAL A 304 1.85 -24.84 9.31
N ALA A 305 0.66 -24.26 9.43
CA ALA A 305 -0.41 -24.79 10.28
C ALA A 305 -0.82 -26.22 9.88
N ILE A 306 -0.96 -26.50 8.58
CA ILE A 306 -1.25 -27.85 8.07
C ILE A 306 -0.11 -28.83 8.41
N LEU A 307 1.15 -28.42 8.25
CA LEU A 307 2.31 -29.25 8.59
C LEU A 307 2.37 -29.53 10.10
N ILE A 308 2.03 -28.56 10.94
CA ILE A 308 1.94 -28.71 12.40
C ILE A 308 0.84 -29.71 12.74
N PHE A 309 -0.35 -29.56 12.16
CA PHE A 309 -1.48 -30.46 12.39
C PHE A 309 -1.16 -31.91 11.98
N ARG A 310 -0.35 -32.10 10.93
CA ARG A 310 0.13 -33.41 10.49
C ARG A 310 1.27 -33.99 11.35
N GLY A 311 1.87 -33.19 12.23
CA GLY A 311 3.07 -33.57 12.99
C GLY A 311 4.37 -33.56 12.16
N ASP A 312 4.32 -33.04 10.93
CA ASP A 312 5.43 -33.03 9.97
C ASP A 312 6.25 -31.74 10.00
N ALA A 313 5.76 -30.68 10.67
CA ALA A 313 6.41 -29.37 10.68
C ALA A 313 7.79 -29.37 11.34
N PHE A 314 8.07 -30.33 12.22
CA PHE A 314 9.31 -30.38 12.97
C PHE A 314 9.93 -31.79 12.95
N PRO A 315 11.26 -31.90 12.95
CA PRO A 315 11.93 -33.18 13.10
C PRO A 315 11.44 -33.93 14.35
N PRO A 316 11.31 -35.26 14.29
CA PRO A 316 10.93 -36.05 15.46
C PRO A 316 11.94 -35.83 16.59
N GLY A 317 11.46 -35.70 17.82
CA GLY A 317 12.28 -35.43 19.01
C GLY A 317 12.59 -33.95 19.29
N THR A 318 12.07 -33.01 18.49
CA THR A 318 12.18 -31.58 18.82
C THR A 318 11.35 -31.21 20.05
N ASN A 319 12.00 -30.54 21.01
CA ASN A 319 11.35 -30.08 22.24
C ASN A 319 10.34 -28.94 21.95
N PHE A 320 9.29 -28.85 22.77
CA PHE A 320 8.23 -27.84 22.60
C PHE A 320 8.76 -26.40 22.54
N PHE A 321 9.68 -26.03 23.43
CA PHE A 321 10.32 -24.71 23.43
C PHE A 321 11.10 -24.43 22.15
N GLN A 322 11.77 -25.44 21.59
CA GLN A 322 12.51 -25.30 20.34
C GLN A 322 11.57 -25.09 19.15
N LYS A 323 10.39 -25.74 19.16
CA LYS A 323 9.34 -25.52 18.16
C LYS A 323 8.82 -24.08 18.20
N ILE A 324 8.47 -23.59 19.40
CA ILE A 324 8.05 -22.18 19.60
C ILE A 324 9.16 -21.22 19.16
N TRP A 325 10.39 -21.46 19.60
CA TRP A 325 11.52 -20.61 19.24
C TRP A 325 11.74 -20.57 17.72
N THR A 326 11.68 -21.71 17.04
CA THR A 326 11.82 -21.78 15.58
C THR A 326 10.71 -21.01 14.86
N LEU A 327 9.47 -21.08 15.37
CA LEU A 327 8.31 -20.37 14.82
C LEU A 327 8.38 -18.85 15.07
N TYR A 328 8.83 -18.40 16.23
CA TYR A 328 8.63 -17.00 16.66
C TYR A 328 9.90 -16.19 16.86
N SER A 329 11.09 -16.80 16.84
CA SER A 329 12.36 -16.08 17.03
C SER A 329 12.57 -14.98 16.00
N TYR A 330 12.27 -15.25 14.72
CA TYR A 330 12.32 -14.24 13.67
C TYR A 330 11.34 -13.09 13.96
N ALA A 331 10.20 -13.40 14.58
CA ALA A 331 9.18 -12.42 14.92
C ALA A 331 9.53 -11.44 16.03
N ILE A 332 10.37 -11.90 16.94
CA ILE A 332 10.81 -11.09 18.07
C ILE A 332 12.09 -10.33 17.70
N ILE A 333 13.03 -11.00 17.05
CA ILE A 333 14.39 -10.47 16.84
C ILE A 333 14.43 -9.47 15.68
N VAL A 334 13.76 -9.77 14.56
CA VAL A 334 13.87 -8.95 13.34
C VAL A 334 13.36 -7.51 13.54
N PRO A 335 12.18 -7.24 14.16
CA PRO A 335 11.73 -5.87 14.40
C PRO A 335 12.71 -5.07 15.23
N ILE A 336 13.21 -5.66 16.31
CA ILE A 336 14.15 -5.00 17.24
C ILE A 336 15.45 -4.70 16.50
N ALA A 337 15.99 -5.68 15.76
CA ALA A 337 17.21 -5.49 14.98
C ALA A 337 17.02 -4.39 13.92
N THR A 338 15.92 -4.40 13.17
CA THR A 338 15.65 -3.37 12.17
C THR A 338 15.50 -1.99 12.80
N LEU A 339 14.84 -1.88 13.95
CA LEU A 339 14.62 -0.60 14.63
C LEU A 339 15.93 -0.02 15.19
N VAL A 340 16.79 -0.89 15.76
CA VAL A 340 18.12 -0.50 16.24
C VAL A 340 19.04 -0.11 15.09
N LEU A 341 18.97 -0.82 13.96
CA LEU A 341 19.84 -0.57 12.80
C LEU A 341 19.33 0.55 11.89
N TYR A 342 18.06 0.93 11.98
CA TYR A 342 17.42 1.95 11.15
C TYR A 342 18.23 3.24 10.97
N PRO A 343 18.73 3.91 12.04
CA PRO A 343 19.49 5.16 11.89
C PRO A 343 20.86 4.97 11.22
N PHE A 344 21.36 3.73 11.14
CA PHE A 344 22.68 3.42 10.59
C PHE A 344 22.63 2.89 9.15
N ILE A 345 21.48 2.37 8.70
CA ILE A 345 21.35 1.77 7.38
C ILE A 345 20.85 2.82 6.38
N ALA A 346 21.67 3.09 5.35
CA ALA A 346 21.28 3.93 4.21
C ALA A 346 20.00 3.42 3.54
N TYR A 347 19.12 4.34 3.12
CA TYR A 347 17.81 4.01 2.54
C TYR A 347 17.89 3.00 1.37
N SER A 348 18.90 3.11 0.51
CA SER A 348 19.11 2.16 -0.60
C SER A 348 19.32 0.72 -0.12
N MET A 349 20.03 0.51 0.99
CA MET A 349 20.21 -0.81 1.57
C MET A 349 18.93 -1.35 2.20
N GLN A 350 18.09 -0.48 2.78
CA GLN A 350 16.78 -0.88 3.31
C GLN A 350 15.89 -1.46 2.20
N VAL A 351 15.88 -0.82 1.02
CA VAL A 351 15.15 -1.30 -0.16
C VAL A 351 15.70 -2.66 -0.63
N VAL A 352 17.03 -2.82 -0.68
CA VAL A 352 17.66 -4.10 -1.04
C VAL A 352 17.28 -5.21 -0.06
N CYS A 353 17.32 -4.93 1.25
CA CYS A 353 16.90 -5.88 2.29
C CYS A 353 15.43 -6.28 2.13
N PHE A 354 14.54 -5.33 1.85
CA PHE A 354 13.12 -5.60 1.61
C PHE A 354 12.91 -6.51 0.38
N VAL A 355 13.58 -6.22 -0.73
CA VAL A 355 13.51 -7.04 -1.95
C VAL A 355 14.06 -8.45 -1.71
N ALA A 356 15.17 -8.56 -0.97
CA ALA A 356 15.75 -9.85 -0.62
C ALA A 356 14.81 -10.68 0.29
N LEU A 357 14.16 -10.04 1.26
CA LEU A 357 13.16 -10.69 2.12
C LEU A 357 11.96 -11.20 1.31
N LEU A 358 11.45 -10.37 0.39
CA LEU A 358 10.36 -10.75 -0.50
C LEU A 358 10.74 -11.95 -1.37
N ALA A 359 11.94 -11.91 -1.99
CA ALA A 359 12.44 -13.02 -2.79
C ALA A 359 12.59 -14.31 -1.97
N TRP A 360 13.13 -14.21 -0.75
CA TRP A 360 13.26 -15.35 0.16
C TRP A 360 11.90 -15.93 0.55
N LEU A 361 10.89 -15.09 0.83
CA LEU A 361 9.55 -15.53 1.20
C LEU A 361 8.85 -16.26 0.03
N LEU A 362 9.00 -15.74 -1.19
CA LEU A 362 8.47 -16.37 -2.40
C LEU A 362 9.15 -17.71 -2.69
N LEU A 363 10.49 -17.76 -2.61
CA LEU A 363 11.26 -19.00 -2.78
C LEU A 363 10.92 -20.05 -1.72
N SER A 364 10.76 -19.63 -0.47
CA SER A 364 10.37 -20.52 0.64
C SER A 364 8.97 -21.09 0.40
N SER A 365 8.02 -20.25 0.00
CA SER A 365 6.66 -20.68 -0.36
C SER A 365 6.65 -21.66 -1.54
N ALA A 366 7.44 -21.39 -2.57
CA ALA A 366 7.61 -22.30 -3.71
C ALA A 366 8.22 -23.64 -3.28
N SER A 367 9.25 -23.62 -2.41
CA SER A 367 9.89 -24.85 -1.92
C SER A 367 8.92 -25.74 -1.12
N VAL A 368 8.08 -25.14 -0.27
CA VAL A 368 7.03 -25.86 0.47
C VAL A 368 6.01 -26.46 -0.49
N LEU A 369 5.53 -25.71 -1.48
CA LEU A 369 4.63 -26.23 -2.53
C LEU A 369 5.25 -27.43 -3.25
N ILE A 370 6.50 -27.31 -3.69
CA ILE A 370 7.22 -28.41 -4.35
C ILE A 370 7.28 -29.63 -3.42
N SER A 371 7.62 -29.44 -2.14
CA SER A 371 7.70 -30.55 -1.19
C SER A 371 6.37 -31.28 -0.98
N LEU A 372 5.23 -30.58 -1.05
CA LEU A 372 3.90 -31.18 -0.95
C LEU A 372 3.53 -31.97 -2.21
N PHE A 373 3.81 -31.42 -3.40
CA PHE A 373 3.41 -32.02 -4.67
C PHE A 373 4.35 -33.14 -5.11
N PHE A 374 5.63 -33.05 -4.74
CA PHE A 374 6.67 -34.00 -5.16
C PHE A 374 7.11 -34.96 -4.06
N ARG A 375 6.49 -34.96 -2.85
CA ARG A 375 6.56 -36.09 -1.92
C ARG A 375 5.88 -37.30 -2.57
N GLY A 376 6.63 -37.98 -3.44
CA GLY A 376 6.28 -39.31 -3.93
C GLY A 376 6.26 -40.32 -2.77
N PRO A 377 5.70 -41.52 -3.00
CA PRO A 377 5.58 -42.59 -1.99
C PRO A 377 6.93 -43.15 -1.46
N TRP A 378 8.05 -42.56 -1.86
CA TRP A 378 9.41 -43.07 -1.62
C TRP A 378 9.89 -43.02 -0.16
N VAL A 379 9.18 -42.34 0.75
CA VAL A 379 9.63 -42.20 2.15
C VAL A 379 9.03 -43.26 3.08
N THR A 380 7.99 -44.00 2.67
CA THR A 380 7.35 -44.99 3.55
C THR A 380 8.01 -46.37 3.56
N GLU A 381 8.95 -46.67 2.66
CA GLU A 381 9.52 -48.04 2.55
C GLU A 381 10.77 -48.30 3.38
N HIS A 382 11.43 -47.28 3.94
CA HIS A 382 12.68 -47.48 4.70
C HIS A 382 12.56 -47.39 6.22
N SER A 383 11.36 -47.13 6.75
CA SER A 383 11.11 -47.10 8.20
C SER A 383 10.31 -48.30 8.73
N ALA A 384 10.10 -49.34 7.92
CA ALA A 384 9.70 -50.65 8.44
C ALA A 384 10.91 -51.29 9.15
N ALA A 385 11.34 -50.70 10.27
CA ALA A 385 12.24 -51.36 11.19
C ALA A 385 11.57 -52.68 11.62
N PRO A 386 12.27 -53.82 11.54
CA PRO A 386 11.72 -55.10 11.98
C PRO A 386 11.29 -54.96 13.43
N ARG A 387 9.99 -55.16 13.71
CA ARG A 387 9.53 -55.38 15.08
C ARG A 387 10.32 -56.57 15.60
N ARG A 388 11.29 -56.32 16.49
CA ARG A 388 11.92 -57.39 17.26
C ARG A 388 10.81 -58.02 18.10
N ALA A 389 10.62 -59.32 17.88
CA ALA A 389 9.64 -60.16 18.55
C ALA A 389 9.93 -60.28 20.05
#